data_AF-A0A935LR48-F1
#
_entry.id   AF-A0A935LR48-F1
#
_cell.length_a   1.000
_cell.length_b   1.000
_cell.length_c   1.000
_cell.angle_alpha   90.00
_cell.angle_beta   90.00
_cell.angle_gamma   90.00
#
_symmetry.space_group_name_H-M   'P 1'
#
loop_
_entity.id
_entity.type
_entity.pdbx_description
1 polymer ?
#
loop_
_entity_poly.entity_id
_entity_poly.type
_entity_poly.pdbx_seq_one_letter_code
_entity_poly.pdbx_strand_id
1 'polypeptide(L)'
;MNTIYPFQKKESVGSKKWYEQLGIGYNGSLQNSTSFVDTLNYKSIYGKSTFQHIVDTMQWNASHNIPISLSLPPILGGAVTVSPSVSYGMDWVDRALTYGWDAARDTNYHEIKKGIHIKQRASAGLSFSTALFGTYQFKNKKVVAIRHVIRPNFSLNYTPDLNRSFWRTVQVDSSGRRRSITRWMPIQTPILPELPISL
;
A
#
# COMPACT_ATOMS: atom_id res chain seq x y z
N MET A 1 -5.23 14.29 -5.39
CA MET A 1 -3.76 14.21 -5.22
C MET A 1 -3.19 15.60 -5.40
N ASN A 2 -2.56 16.17 -4.36
CA ASN A 2 -1.85 17.43 -4.51
C ASN A 2 -0.43 17.24 -3.95
N THR A 3 0.59 17.51 -4.76
CA THR A 3 1.99 17.44 -4.35
C THR A 3 2.42 18.84 -3.95
N ILE A 4 2.96 18.97 -2.74
CA ILE A 4 3.46 20.23 -2.20
C ILE A 4 4.97 20.26 -2.37
N TYR A 5 5.49 21.40 -2.81
CA TYR A 5 6.93 21.66 -2.89
C TYR A 5 7.31 22.66 -1.80
N PRO A 6 7.59 22.22 -0.56
CA PRO A 6 7.66 23.09 0.61
C PRO A 6 8.73 24.17 0.53
N PHE A 7 9.79 23.93 -0.25
CA PHE A 7 10.89 24.89 -0.43
C PHE A 7 10.79 25.69 -1.72
N GLN A 8 9.82 25.39 -2.60
CA GLN A 8 9.66 26.13 -3.84
C GLN A 8 9.07 27.51 -3.55
N LYS A 9 9.77 28.56 -3.98
CA LYS A 9 9.27 29.94 -3.90
C LYS A 9 8.03 30.11 -4.78
N LYS A 10 7.09 30.94 -4.31
CA LYS A 10 5.87 31.31 -5.06
C LYS A 10 6.21 32.06 -6.34
N GLU A 11 7.10 33.04 -6.22
CA GLU A 11 7.71 33.76 -7.34
C GLU A 11 9.18 33.33 -7.43
N SER A 12 9.58 32.79 -8.59
CA SER A 12 10.95 32.31 -8.82
C SER A 12 11.57 33.11 -9.96
N VAL A 13 12.71 33.75 -9.69
CA VAL A 13 13.55 34.39 -10.70
C VAL A 13 14.85 33.58 -10.78
N GLY A 14 15.16 33.05 -11.96
CA GLY A 14 16.35 32.21 -12.20
C GLY A 14 16.08 30.70 -12.17
N SER A 15 17.14 29.90 -12.12
CA SER A 15 17.04 28.44 -12.09
C SER A 15 16.63 27.94 -10.70
N LYS A 16 15.72 26.95 -10.67
CA LYS A 16 15.31 26.31 -9.43
C LYS A 16 16.48 25.56 -8.80
N LYS A 17 16.61 25.67 -7.48
CA LYS A 17 17.60 24.87 -6.73
C LYS A 17 17.07 23.47 -6.50
N TRP A 18 17.97 22.49 -6.36
CA TRP A 18 17.61 21.08 -6.24
C TRP A 18 16.61 20.81 -5.10
N TYR A 19 16.76 21.46 -3.96
CA TYR A 19 15.87 21.30 -2.81
C TYR A 19 14.47 21.90 -3.04
N GLU A 20 14.32 22.83 -3.98
CA GLU A 20 13.02 23.40 -4.39
C GLU A 20 12.20 22.41 -5.22
N GLN A 21 12.82 21.31 -5.68
CA GLN A 21 12.17 20.21 -6.39
C GLN A 21 11.81 19.02 -5.49
N LEU A 22 11.95 19.18 -4.17
CA LEU A 22 11.46 18.19 -3.20
C LEU A 22 9.94 18.25 -3.19
N GLY A 23 9.29 17.21 -3.70
CA GLY A 23 7.85 17.05 -3.70
C GLY A 23 7.39 16.13 -2.58
N ILE A 24 6.38 16.55 -1.83
CA ILE A 24 5.71 15.78 -0.79
C ILE A 24 4.24 15.66 -1.18
N GLY A 25 3.77 14.44 -1.44
CA GLY A 25 2.36 14.14 -1.66
C GLY A 25 1.71 13.56 -0.41
N TYR A 26 0.37 13.59 -0.40
CA TYR A 26 -0.43 12.81 0.51
C TYR A 26 -1.62 12.17 -0.24
N ASN A 27 -1.82 10.89 0.00
CA ASN A 27 -2.90 10.09 -0.53
C ASN A 27 -3.63 9.42 0.63
N GLY A 28 -4.90 9.76 0.82
CA GLY A 28 -5.77 9.14 1.81
C GLY A 28 -6.97 8.51 1.13
N SER A 29 -7.41 7.34 1.59
CA SER A 29 -8.69 6.76 1.21
C SER A 29 -9.34 6.10 2.43
N LEU A 30 -10.64 6.31 2.62
CA LEU A 30 -11.44 5.64 3.63
C LEU A 30 -12.44 4.73 2.91
N GLN A 31 -12.54 3.46 3.32
CA GLN A 31 -13.56 2.55 2.81
C GLN A 31 -14.35 1.98 3.97
N ASN A 32 -15.65 1.83 3.76
CA ASN A 32 -16.56 1.20 4.71
C ASN A 32 -17.29 0.06 4.01
N SER A 33 -17.53 -1.03 4.73
CA SER A 33 -18.25 -2.20 4.22
C SER A 33 -19.15 -2.77 5.30
N THR A 34 -20.31 -3.29 4.91
CA THR A 34 -21.21 -4.02 5.79
C THR A 34 -21.82 -5.17 5.00
N SER A 35 -22.23 -6.23 5.68
CA SER A 35 -22.90 -7.37 5.10
C SER A 35 -24.03 -7.79 6.02
N PHE A 36 -25.21 -8.01 5.45
CA PHE A 36 -26.38 -8.49 6.17
C PHE A 36 -27.23 -9.34 5.23
N VAL A 37 -27.94 -10.31 5.80
CA VAL A 37 -28.95 -11.12 5.12
C VAL A 37 -30.32 -10.47 5.33
N ASP A 38 -31.04 -10.19 4.25
CA ASP A 38 -32.34 -9.49 4.28
C ASP A 38 -33.45 -10.33 4.94
N THR A 39 -33.45 -11.65 4.74
CA THR A 39 -34.48 -12.57 5.24
C THR A 39 -34.40 -12.82 6.75
N LEU A 40 -33.33 -12.42 7.45
CA LEU A 40 -33.14 -12.72 8.87
C LEU A 40 -33.87 -11.72 9.77
N ASN A 41 -34.60 -12.24 10.76
CA ASN A 41 -35.16 -11.42 11.83
C ASN A 41 -34.13 -11.22 12.94
N TYR A 42 -33.26 -10.22 12.78
CA TYR A 42 -32.20 -9.88 13.74
C TYR A 42 -32.71 -9.60 15.15
N LYS A 43 -33.93 -9.05 15.28
CA LYS A 43 -34.52 -8.76 16.58
C LYS A 43 -34.87 -10.04 17.33
N SER A 44 -35.39 -11.04 16.61
CA SER A 44 -35.71 -12.34 17.18
C SER A 44 -34.46 -13.16 17.52
N ILE A 45 -33.42 -13.09 16.70
CA ILE A 45 -32.23 -13.95 16.83
C ILE A 45 -31.20 -13.35 17.81
N TYR A 46 -30.96 -12.04 17.72
CA TYR A 46 -29.88 -11.35 18.44
C TYR A 46 -30.39 -10.32 19.45
N GLY A 47 -31.71 -10.11 19.57
CA GLY A 47 -32.27 -9.05 20.41
C GLY A 47 -31.98 -7.63 19.88
N LYS A 48 -31.50 -7.50 18.63
CA LYS A 48 -31.05 -6.23 18.03
C LYS A 48 -31.84 -5.90 16.78
N SER A 49 -32.14 -4.62 16.55
CA SER A 49 -32.72 -4.21 15.27
C SER A 49 -31.73 -4.47 14.13
N THR A 50 -32.25 -4.60 12.89
CA THR A 50 -31.41 -4.74 11.69
C THR A 50 -30.38 -3.61 11.58
N PHE A 51 -30.78 -2.36 11.89
CA PHE A 51 -29.87 -1.22 11.90
C PHE A 51 -28.74 -1.37 12.94
N GLN A 52 -29.07 -1.80 14.16
CA GLN A 52 -28.06 -2.02 15.20
C GLN A 52 -27.07 -3.12 14.79
N HIS A 53 -27.56 -4.18 14.14
CA HIS A 53 -26.69 -5.22 13.59
C HIS A 53 -25.75 -4.67 12.51
N ILE A 54 -26.29 -3.90 11.55
CA ILE A 54 -25.50 -3.28 10.47
C ILE A 54 -24.38 -2.40 11.04
N VAL A 55 -24.68 -1.57 12.04
CA VAL A 55 -23.68 -0.71 12.70
C VAL A 55 -22.65 -1.53 13.48
N ASP A 56 -23.08 -2.60 14.17
CA ASP A 56 -22.17 -3.46 14.95
C ASP A 56 -21.24 -4.34 14.08
N THR A 57 -21.66 -4.65 12.84
CA THR A 57 -20.91 -5.46 11.87
C THR A 57 -20.22 -4.65 10.78
N MET A 58 -20.49 -3.34 10.68
CA MET A 58 -19.76 -2.42 9.79
C MET A 58 -18.25 -2.52 10.04
N GLN A 59 -17.51 -2.61 8.94
CA GLN A 59 -16.05 -2.65 8.89
C GLN A 59 -15.54 -1.41 8.18
N TRP A 60 -14.38 -0.90 8.60
CA TRP A 60 -13.77 0.25 7.95
C TRP A 60 -12.25 0.10 7.79
N ASN A 61 -11.72 0.63 6.69
CA ASN A 61 -10.29 0.81 6.48
C ASN A 61 -9.98 2.27 6.17
N ALA A 62 -8.80 2.73 6.58
CA ALA A 62 -8.21 3.96 6.07
C ALA A 62 -6.80 3.65 5.57
N SER A 63 -6.52 3.98 4.31
CA SER A 63 -5.17 3.89 3.73
C SER A 63 -4.60 5.28 3.59
N HIS A 64 -3.39 5.48 4.12
CA HIS A 64 -2.61 6.69 4.07
C HIS A 64 -1.30 6.41 3.34
N ASN A 65 -0.86 7.31 2.47
CA ASN A 65 0.43 7.20 1.79
C ASN A 65 1.03 8.58 1.56
N ILE A 66 2.27 8.77 2.01
CA ILE A 66 3.06 10.00 1.91
C ILE A 66 4.25 9.70 0.99
N PRO A 67 4.11 9.88 -0.33
CA PRO A 67 5.23 9.81 -1.25
C PRO A 67 6.05 11.10 -1.16
N ILE A 68 7.36 10.95 -1.02
CA ILE A 68 8.36 12.00 -1.08
C ILE A 68 9.25 11.69 -2.29
N SER A 69 9.38 12.65 -3.20
CA SER A 69 10.19 12.49 -4.40
C SER A 69 11.05 13.72 -4.61
N LEU A 70 12.30 13.53 -5.02
CA LEU A 70 13.20 14.61 -5.36
C LEU A 70 13.71 14.39 -6.78
N SER A 71 13.61 15.41 -7.62
CA SER A 71 14.24 15.41 -8.94
C SER A 71 15.49 16.27 -8.86
N LEU A 72 16.68 15.66 -8.91
CA LEU A 72 17.91 16.43 -8.89
C LEU A 72 18.17 17.03 -10.29
N PRO A 73 18.81 18.22 -10.36
CA PRO A 73 19.33 18.73 -11.62
C PRO A 73 20.23 17.69 -12.30
N PRO A 74 20.26 17.66 -13.64
CA PRO A 74 21.15 16.77 -14.37
C PRO A 74 22.61 16.94 -13.91
N ILE A 75 23.24 15.83 -13.52
CA ILE A 75 24.67 15.75 -13.22
C ILE A 75 25.45 15.33 -14.47
N LEU A 76 26.78 15.32 -14.39
CA LEU A 76 27.67 14.96 -15.49
C LEU A 76 27.42 15.80 -16.76
N GLY A 77 27.33 17.13 -16.59
CA GLY A 77 27.20 18.07 -17.71
C GLY A 77 25.85 18.02 -18.45
N GLY A 78 24.77 17.60 -17.79
CA GLY A 78 23.44 17.52 -18.42
C GLY A 78 23.03 16.11 -18.83
N ALA A 79 23.94 15.13 -18.72
CA ALA A 79 23.73 13.81 -19.29
C ALA A 79 22.86 12.90 -18.40
N VAL A 80 22.96 13.00 -17.07
CA VAL A 80 22.32 12.04 -16.16
C VAL A 80 21.42 12.74 -15.16
N THR A 81 20.15 12.35 -15.10
CA THR A 81 19.24 12.75 -14.03
C THR A 81 19.17 11.69 -12.96
N VAL A 82 19.13 12.13 -11.71
CA VAL A 82 19.03 11.27 -10.54
C VAL A 82 17.79 11.67 -9.75
N SER A 83 16.92 10.71 -9.47
CA SER A 83 15.68 10.98 -8.75
C SER A 83 15.49 9.98 -7.62
N PRO A 84 15.91 10.33 -6.38
CA PRO A 84 15.58 9.55 -5.21
C PRO A 84 14.11 9.75 -4.80
N SER A 85 13.55 8.72 -4.18
CA SER A 85 12.18 8.71 -3.68
C SER A 85 12.07 7.87 -2.42
N VAL A 86 11.16 8.26 -1.54
CA VAL A 86 10.77 7.49 -0.35
C VAL A 86 9.25 7.55 -0.27
N SER A 87 8.60 6.45 0.05
CA SER A 87 7.15 6.43 0.33
C SER A 87 6.93 5.75 1.67
N TYR A 88 6.13 6.40 2.52
CA TYR A 88 5.66 5.84 3.78
C TYR A 88 4.14 5.76 3.76
N GLY A 89 3.60 4.57 4.01
CA GLY A 89 2.17 4.32 4.01
C GLY A 89 1.70 3.60 5.27
N MET A 90 0.45 3.81 5.63
CA MET A 90 -0.23 3.18 6.75
C MET A 90 -1.60 2.70 6.31
N ASP A 91 -1.93 1.43 6.58
CA ASP A 91 -3.31 0.93 6.47
C ASP A 91 -3.86 0.73 7.87
N TRP A 92 -4.91 1.46 8.21
CA TRP A 92 -5.66 1.31 9.44
C TRP A 92 -6.87 0.43 9.16
N VAL A 93 -7.06 -0.58 9.99
CA VAL A 93 -8.22 -1.47 9.95
C VAL A 93 -8.83 -1.57 11.34
N ASP A 94 -10.14 -1.77 11.41
CA ASP A 94 -10.90 -1.79 12.66
C ASP A 94 -10.93 -3.17 13.34
N ARG A 95 -10.36 -4.19 12.68
CA ARG A 95 -10.39 -5.58 13.12
C ARG A 95 -9.13 -6.34 12.71
N ALA A 96 -8.78 -7.36 13.49
CA ALA A 96 -7.71 -8.30 13.17
C ALA A 96 -8.06 -9.73 13.60
N LEU A 97 -7.45 -10.73 12.95
CA LEU A 97 -7.64 -12.15 13.23
C LEU A 97 -6.62 -12.67 14.25
N THR A 98 -7.11 -13.18 15.37
CA THR A 98 -6.28 -13.91 16.33
C THR A 98 -6.53 -15.39 16.17
N TYR A 99 -5.47 -16.18 16.05
CA TYR A 99 -5.58 -17.63 15.92
C TYR A 99 -5.26 -18.32 17.25
N GLY A 100 -6.03 -19.37 17.56
CA GLY A 100 -5.81 -20.28 18.68
C GLY A 100 -5.86 -21.74 18.22
N TRP A 101 -5.34 -22.63 19.06
CA TRP A 101 -5.43 -24.08 18.82
C TRP A 101 -6.40 -24.67 19.84
N ASP A 102 -7.42 -25.37 19.36
CA ASP A 102 -8.34 -26.13 20.19
C ASP A 102 -7.91 -27.60 20.20
N ALA A 103 -7.30 -28.04 21.29
CA ALA A 103 -6.83 -29.40 21.46
C ALA A 103 -7.97 -30.43 21.57
N ALA A 104 -9.17 -30.02 22.00
CA ALA A 104 -10.31 -30.92 22.15
C ALA A 104 -10.99 -31.22 20.80
N ARG A 105 -10.90 -30.28 19.84
CA ARG A 105 -11.50 -30.38 18.51
C ARG A 105 -10.49 -30.65 17.39
N ASP A 106 -9.21 -30.79 17.74
CA ASP A 106 -8.09 -30.96 16.80
C ASP A 106 -8.11 -29.95 15.64
N THR A 107 -8.44 -28.69 15.96
CA THR A 107 -8.63 -27.66 14.94
C THR A 107 -8.13 -26.31 15.40
N ASN A 108 -7.63 -25.54 14.44
CA ASN A 108 -7.26 -24.15 14.62
C ASN A 108 -8.49 -23.26 14.42
N TYR A 109 -8.82 -22.49 15.46
CA TYR A 109 -9.88 -21.49 15.39
C TYR A 109 -9.29 -20.09 15.24
N HIS A 110 -10.13 -19.16 14.81
CA HIS A 110 -9.79 -17.75 14.74
C HIS A 110 -10.87 -16.91 15.40
N GLU A 111 -10.45 -15.82 16.04
CA GLU A 111 -11.31 -14.83 16.65
C GLU A 111 -11.08 -13.48 15.99
N ILE A 112 -12.17 -12.76 15.72
CA ILE A 112 -12.11 -11.39 15.24
C ILE A 112 -11.96 -10.45 16.44
N LYS A 113 -10.79 -9.84 16.58
CA LYS A 113 -10.55 -8.82 17.59
C LYS A 113 -10.87 -7.44 17.01
N LYS A 114 -11.88 -6.76 17.56
CA LYS A 114 -12.17 -5.35 17.27
C LYS A 114 -11.09 -4.44 17.88
N GLY A 115 -10.68 -3.43 17.15
CA GLY A 115 -9.69 -2.45 17.57
C GLY A 115 -8.94 -1.84 16.37
N ILE A 116 -8.26 -0.72 16.60
CA ILE A 116 -7.47 -0.10 15.52
C ILE A 116 -6.16 -0.86 15.38
N HIS A 117 -5.95 -1.44 14.20
CA HIS A 117 -4.71 -2.11 13.83
C HIS A 117 -4.06 -1.38 12.66
N ILE A 118 -2.77 -1.07 12.79
CA ILE A 118 -2.02 -0.26 11.83
C ILE A 118 -0.95 -1.10 11.16
N LYS A 119 -1.04 -1.26 9.84
CA LYS A 119 -0.01 -1.86 9.00
C LYS A 119 0.84 -0.74 8.40
N GLN A 120 2.15 -0.79 8.55
CA GLN A 120 3.06 0.23 8.01
C GLN A 120 3.79 -0.28 6.78
N ARG A 121 3.99 0.56 5.77
CA ARG A 121 4.77 0.24 4.58
C ARG A 121 5.79 1.35 4.38
N ALA A 122 7.03 0.99 4.11
CA ALA A 122 8.03 1.94 3.64
C ALA A 122 8.67 1.39 2.38
N SER A 123 9.01 2.28 1.46
CA SER A 123 9.84 1.97 0.30
C SER A 123 10.78 3.14 0.02
N ALA A 124 11.96 2.81 -0.47
CA ALA A 124 12.93 3.77 -0.96
C ALA A 124 13.31 3.38 -2.40
N GLY A 125 13.42 4.36 -3.27
CA GLY A 125 13.77 4.18 -4.66
C GLY A 125 14.84 5.18 -5.10
N LEU A 126 15.72 4.76 -5.98
CA LEU A 126 16.69 5.62 -6.64
C LEU A 126 16.66 5.32 -8.13
N SER A 127 16.39 6.34 -8.94
CA SER A 127 16.35 6.20 -10.40
C SER A 127 17.41 7.07 -11.06
N PHE A 128 18.02 6.52 -12.10
CA PHE A 128 19.00 7.17 -12.96
C PHE A 128 18.49 7.10 -14.39
N SER A 129 18.44 8.23 -15.09
CA SER A 129 18.10 8.24 -16.51
C SER A 129 19.02 9.16 -17.30
N THR A 130 19.31 8.79 -18.55
CA THR A 130 20.15 9.57 -19.44
C THR A 130 19.54 9.65 -20.83
N ALA A 131 19.92 10.66 -21.60
CA ALA A 131 19.53 10.82 -23.00
C ALA A 131 20.78 11.06 -23.84
N LEU A 132 21.17 10.03 -24.59
CA LEU A 132 22.33 10.06 -25.47
C LEU A 132 21.86 10.33 -26.90
N PHE A 133 22.33 11.44 -27.48
CA PHE A 133 22.04 11.81 -28.85
C PHE A 133 23.25 11.52 -29.72
N GLY A 134 23.09 10.72 -30.78
CA GLY A 134 24.11 10.56 -31.80
C GLY A 134 23.57 10.97 -33.15
N THR A 135 24.36 11.73 -33.91
CA THR A 135 24.00 12.15 -35.27
C THR A 135 25.09 11.68 -36.22
N TYR A 136 24.73 10.83 -37.17
CA TYR A 136 25.63 10.38 -38.23
C TYR A 136 25.29 11.16 -39.52
N GLN A 137 26.26 11.91 -40.03
CA GLN A 137 26.11 12.69 -41.26
C GLN A 137 26.74 11.92 -42.42
N PHE A 138 26.00 11.72 -43.50
CA PHE A 138 26.52 11.03 -44.68
C PHE A 138 27.16 12.04 -45.62
N LYS A 139 28.47 11.94 -45.87
CA LYS A 139 29.12 12.72 -46.91
C LYS A 139 28.70 12.15 -48.28
N ASN A 140 27.97 12.92 -49.07
CA ASN A 140 27.58 12.64 -50.46
C ASN A 140 26.50 11.56 -50.70
N LYS A 141 25.43 11.53 -49.89
CA LYS A 141 24.24 10.68 -50.16
C LYS A 141 22.94 11.51 -50.16
N LYS A 142 21.87 10.96 -50.77
CA LYS A 142 20.50 11.56 -50.74
C LYS A 142 19.96 11.77 -49.32
N VAL A 143 20.47 11.02 -48.35
CA VAL A 143 20.17 11.19 -46.92
C VAL A 143 21.25 12.06 -46.29
N VAL A 144 20.86 13.21 -45.73
CA VAL A 144 21.78 14.22 -45.17
C VAL A 144 22.36 13.77 -43.82
N ALA A 145 21.51 13.28 -42.91
CA ALA A 145 21.93 12.76 -41.62
C ALA A 145 20.88 11.83 -41.01
N ILE A 146 21.32 10.91 -40.16
CA ILE A 146 20.45 10.14 -39.27
C ILE A 146 20.80 10.52 -37.83
N ARG A 147 19.77 10.91 -37.07
CA ARG A 147 19.87 11.13 -35.62
C ARG A 147 19.24 9.96 -34.88
N HIS A 148 19.97 9.38 -33.96
CA HIS A 148 19.50 8.38 -33.02
C HIS A 148 19.50 8.93 -31.59
N VAL A 149 18.55 8.49 -30.77
CA VAL A 149 18.43 8.86 -29.37
C VAL A 149 18.30 7.60 -28.54
N ILE A 150 19.21 7.39 -27.60
CA ILE A 150 19.20 6.26 -26.67
C ILE A 150 18.87 6.81 -25.28
N ARG A 151 17.89 6.20 -24.61
CA ARG A 151 17.47 6.59 -23.25
C ARG A 151 17.59 5.42 -22.28
N PRO A 152 18.80 5.13 -21.76
CA PRO A 152 18.99 4.16 -20.70
C PRO A 152 18.31 4.64 -19.41
N ASN A 153 17.74 3.70 -18.66
CA ASN A 153 17.16 3.92 -17.35
C ASN A 153 17.60 2.80 -16.40
N PHE A 154 18.08 3.17 -15.22
CA PHE A 154 18.41 2.24 -14.15
C PHE A 154 17.63 2.63 -12.90
N SER A 155 17.07 1.64 -12.20
CA SER A 155 16.34 1.87 -10.95
C SER A 155 16.73 0.85 -9.88
N LEU A 156 16.89 1.34 -8.66
CA LEU A 156 17.11 0.56 -7.45
C LEU A 156 15.93 0.81 -6.52
N ASN A 157 15.30 -0.25 -6.01
CA ASN A 157 14.18 -0.16 -5.10
C ASN A 157 14.42 -1.05 -3.88
N TYR A 158 14.09 -0.54 -2.69
CA TYR A 158 14.19 -1.26 -1.43
C TYR A 158 12.88 -1.09 -0.64
N THR A 159 12.31 -2.20 -0.19
CA THR A 159 11.06 -2.23 0.58
C THR A 159 11.27 -3.12 1.80
N PRO A 160 11.53 -2.57 3.00
CA PRO A 160 11.65 -3.37 4.21
C PRO A 160 10.28 -3.94 4.62
N ASP A 161 10.29 -5.13 5.23
CA ASP A 161 9.11 -5.66 5.90
C ASP A 161 8.97 -5.07 7.31
N LEU A 162 8.10 -4.06 7.44
CA LEU A 162 7.78 -3.41 8.71
C LEU A 162 6.71 -4.14 9.53
N ASN A 163 6.08 -5.19 8.99
CA ASN A 163 4.94 -5.87 9.60
C ASN A 163 5.24 -7.31 9.99
N ARG A 164 6.50 -7.66 10.26
CA ARG A 164 6.90 -9.00 10.69
C ARG A 164 6.10 -9.51 11.88
N SER A 165 5.72 -8.62 12.81
CA SER A 165 4.91 -8.94 13.98
C SER A 165 3.45 -9.32 13.67
N PHE A 166 2.97 -9.02 12.46
CA PHE A 166 1.62 -9.43 12.00
C PHE A 166 1.57 -10.87 11.50
N TRP A 167 2.73 -11.51 11.30
CA TRP A 167 2.80 -12.93 10.98
C TRP A 167 2.83 -13.75 12.27
N ARG A 168 2.02 -14.80 12.32
CA ARG A 168 2.01 -15.76 13.44
C ARG A 168 2.14 -17.18 12.91
N THR A 169 3.05 -17.93 13.50
CA THR A 169 3.18 -19.36 13.24
C THR A 169 2.18 -20.14 14.08
N VAL A 170 1.14 -20.66 13.43
CA VAL A 170 0.05 -21.42 14.06
C VAL A 170 0.16 -22.90 13.69
N GLN A 171 -0.31 -23.77 14.56
CA GLN A 171 -0.46 -25.20 14.26
C GLN A 171 -1.71 -25.40 13.38
N VAL A 172 -1.60 -26.28 12.39
CA VAL A 172 -2.68 -26.51 11.39
C VAL A 172 -3.26 -27.91 11.43
N ASP A 173 -2.70 -28.82 12.22
CA ASP A 173 -3.19 -30.19 12.43
C ASP A 173 -2.59 -30.83 13.71
N SER A 174 -3.15 -31.97 14.12
CA SER A 174 -2.70 -32.81 15.24
C SER A 174 -1.26 -33.29 15.12
N SER A 175 -0.69 -33.36 13.91
CA SER A 175 0.68 -33.81 13.69
C SER A 175 1.74 -32.81 14.15
N GLY A 176 1.31 -31.63 14.60
CA GLY A 176 2.20 -30.55 15.03
C GLY A 176 2.72 -29.71 13.85
N ARG A 177 2.18 -29.89 12.64
CA ARG A 177 2.57 -29.09 11.48
C ARG A 177 2.19 -27.64 11.71
N ARG A 178 3.13 -26.72 11.43
CA ARG A 178 2.93 -25.28 11.64
C ARG A 178 2.99 -24.51 10.32
N ARG A 179 2.18 -23.46 10.20
CA ARG A 179 2.19 -22.51 9.08
C ARG A 179 2.22 -21.08 9.57
N SER A 180 2.92 -20.22 8.83
CA SER A 180 2.88 -18.77 9.06
C SER A 180 1.63 -18.20 8.40
N ILE A 181 0.79 -17.53 9.19
CA ILE A 181 -0.46 -16.91 8.74
C ILE A 181 -0.48 -15.45 9.16
N THR A 182 -1.09 -14.59 8.34
CA THR A 182 -1.28 -13.17 8.64
C THR A 182 -2.42 -12.95 9.62
N ARG A 183 -2.22 -12.08 10.60
CA ARG A 183 -3.27 -11.54 11.49
C ARG A 183 -4.19 -10.54 10.76
N TRP A 184 -3.83 -10.14 9.55
CA TRP A 184 -4.56 -9.13 8.79
C TRP A 184 -5.85 -9.69 8.20
N MET A 185 -6.96 -8.98 8.42
CA MET A 185 -8.28 -9.33 7.87
C MET A 185 -8.64 -8.36 6.74
N PRO A 186 -8.84 -8.82 5.49
CA PRO A 186 -9.39 -7.98 4.44
C PRO A 186 -10.89 -7.74 4.69
N ILE A 187 -11.33 -6.51 4.38
CA ILE A 187 -12.73 -6.06 4.48
C ILE A 187 -13.73 -6.92 3.70
N GLN A 188 -13.26 -7.68 2.72
CA GLN A 188 -14.11 -8.52 1.87
C GLN A 188 -14.60 -9.80 2.55
N THR A 189 -14.23 -10.05 3.81
CA THR A 189 -14.74 -11.24 4.52
C THR A 189 -16.12 -10.91 5.08
N PRO A 190 -17.22 -11.48 4.55
CA PRO A 190 -18.56 -11.22 5.06
C PRO A 190 -18.62 -11.74 6.50
N ILE A 191 -18.98 -10.87 7.43
CA ILE A 191 -19.31 -11.33 8.79
C ILE A 191 -20.73 -11.87 8.70
N LEU A 192 -20.84 -13.16 8.37
CA LEU A 192 -22.14 -13.80 8.37
C LEU A 192 -22.63 -13.93 9.82
N PRO A 193 -23.92 -13.69 10.07
CA PRO A 193 -24.53 -14.04 11.35
C PRO A 193 -24.29 -15.53 11.63
N GLU A 194 -23.58 -15.86 12.70
CA GLU A 194 -23.55 -17.23 13.21
C GLU A 194 -24.97 -17.58 13.64
N LEU A 195 -25.61 -18.48 12.89
CA LEU A 195 -26.94 -18.97 13.25
C LEU A 195 -26.79 -19.80 14.52
N PRO A 196 -27.65 -19.60 15.54
CA PRO A 196 -27.68 -20.51 16.67
C PRO A 196 -27.94 -21.92 16.13
N ILE A 197 -27.03 -22.84 16.40
CA ILE A 197 -27.24 -24.25 16.12
C ILE A 197 -28.43 -24.67 16.97
N SER A 198 -29.55 -24.96 16.32
CA SER A 198 -30.69 -25.61 16.96
C SER A 198 -30.25 -27.00 17.42
N LEU A 199 -30.14 -27.19 18.74
CA LEU A 199 -30.12 -28.52 19.36
C LEU A 199 -31.54 -29.11 19.35
#